data_AF-A0A2T6AZ20-F1
#
_entry.id   AF-A0A2T6AZ20-F1
#
_cell.length_a   1.000
_cell.length_b   1.000
_cell.length_c   1.000
_cell.angle_alpha   90.00
_cell.angle_beta   90.00
_cell.angle_gamma   90.00
#
_symmetry.space_group_name_H-M   'P 1'
#
loop_
_entity.id
_entity.type
_entity.pdbx_description
1 polymer ?
#
loop_
_entity_poly.entity_id
_entity_poly.type
_entity_poly.pdbx_seq_one_letter_code
_entity_poly.pdbx_strand_id
1 'polypeptide(L)'
;MSIQEELNALLGPASHPPGEGYAVHAPATVAAVAGVSGGGIAHDGAKAFSELALWSPPLRSVNADVLPEKGVLDAKTRDLFRNDAFLSGAMVTHKDSIVGARFMLNARPATKILWGKEDDTWEEEFQEEIETRFDLWAESPHGWPDVGKRNTLTATVRLGVGVDLAGGEVLGLARWMPNDGRPYRTAFQMIDPDRLSDPLTQAFVFPNPRLRRGIEVDDFGAPVAAWIRNSHPSDGPFHDYSDMKRNDWTRVPWNRPWGRQNILHIFEQMRPEQARGISIASSSLNEMKMTKHFRKAQLQRATLAASYAMALEAELPQDTTQALGVGYAADGNATTQWMLDYLAAVQEYSGGAKNLHVDGVQIPMLPPGSKLSVQNTGATGPNDAEYEISLLRYSAAALGLPLEEFIHDFRQTNYSSVRAALGRMWVSMQVRKRMVAERIANFIYRLWLEEAINRNEIESLKRRNVPSFYEGLNAEAYSACEWIGSGRGTIDPLKETQADILALKAGIETKEAIIARRSGADYRRVARQIARERKLDAYFENPSVYDADSKNVQNSLTASPRDGAAA
;
A
#
# COMPACT_ATOMS: atom_id res chain seq x y z
N MET A 1 92.35 -6.53 10.45
CA MET A 1 91.30 -5.51 10.32
C MET A 1 90.22 -6.10 9.44
N SER A 2 89.09 -6.47 10.03
CA SER A 2 88.05 -7.25 9.35
C SER A 2 87.09 -6.30 8.63
N ILE A 3 86.70 -6.65 7.41
CA ILE A 3 85.76 -5.93 6.53
C ILE A 3 84.41 -5.62 7.23
N GLN A 4 84.10 -6.30 8.34
CA GLN A 4 82.92 -6.04 9.17
C GLN A 4 82.95 -4.74 9.99
N GLU A 5 84.13 -4.15 10.27
CA GLU A 5 84.20 -2.90 11.04
C GLU A 5 83.90 -1.66 10.17
N GLU A 6 84.19 -1.69 8.86
CA GLU A 6 83.83 -0.61 7.94
C GLU A 6 82.33 -0.58 7.59
N LEU A 7 81.66 -1.74 7.58
CA LEU A 7 80.23 -1.82 7.22
C LEU A 7 79.31 -1.24 8.31
N ASN A 8 79.69 -1.40 9.58
CA ASN A 8 78.92 -0.90 10.73
C ASN A 8 79.12 0.60 11.00
N ALA A 9 80.14 1.23 10.41
CA ALA A 9 80.35 2.68 10.47
C ALA A 9 79.49 3.45 9.44
N LEU A 10 79.03 2.77 8.37
CA LEU A 10 78.27 3.40 7.27
C LEU A 10 76.75 3.45 7.53
N LEU A 11 76.24 2.58 8.41
CA LEU A 11 74.82 2.40 8.70
C LEU A 11 74.54 2.79 10.16
N GLY A 12 74.31 4.09 10.41
CA GLY A 12 73.93 4.60 11.73
C GLY A 12 72.65 3.92 12.30
N PRO A 13 72.39 4.04 13.61
CA PRO A 13 71.34 3.25 14.25
C PRO A 13 69.96 3.87 13.97
N ALA A 14 69.07 3.12 13.32
CA ALA A 14 67.69 3.56 13.08
C ALA A 14 66.67 2.49 13.50
N SER A 15 65.86 2.90 14.46
CA SER A 15 64.72 2.23 15.07
C SER A 15 63.45 2.26 14.20
N HIS A 16 62.67 1.17 14.28
CA HIS A 16 61.26 0.94 13.89
C HIS A 16 60.89 0.83 12.40
N PRO A 17 60.15 -0.23 11.99
CA PRO A 17 59.71 -0.41 10.60
C PRO A 17 58.29 0.12 10.38
N PRO A 18 58.02 0.73 9.21
CA PRO A 18 56.67 0.77 8.65
C PRO A 18 56.59 0.10 7.26
N GLY A 19 55.58 -0.76 7.11
CA GLY A 19 54.80 -0.91 5.88
C GLY A 19 55.22 -1.99 4.89
N GLU A 20 54.35 -2.99 4.71
CA GLU A 20 54.18 -3.67 3.43
C GLU A 20 52.69 -3.86 3.16
N GLY A 21 52.26 -3.42 1.97
CA GLY A 21 50.94 -3.67 1.43
C GLY A 21 51.00 -4.64 0.26
N TYR A 22 49.90 -5.37 0.11
CA TYR A 22 49.41 -6.13 -1.05
C TYR A 22 49.91 -7.56 -1.27
N ALA A 23 49.16 -8.52 -0.71
CA ALA A 23 48.88 -9.80 -1.34
C ALA A 23 47.38 -10.13 -1.20
N VAL A 24 46.76 -10.44 -2.33
CA VAL A 24 45.35 -10.81 -2.51
C VAL A 24 45.12 -12.20 -1.90
N HIS A 25 44.23 -12.31 -0.91
CA HIS A 25 43.75 -13.60 -0.42
C HIS A 25 42.23 -13.73 -0.60
N ALA A 26 41.84 -14.72 -1.40
CA ALA A 26 40.48 -15.23 -1.53
C ALA A 26 39.91 -15.63 -0.15
N PRO A 27 38.59 -15.56 0.08
CA PRO A 27 38.03 -15.95 1.37
C PRO A 27 38.14 -17.47 1.52
N ALA A 28 39.07 -17.92 2.36
CA ALA A 28 39.09 -19.28 2.85
C ALA A 28 37.91 -19.49 3.79
N THR A 29 36.98 -20.34 3.38
CA THR A 29 36.01 -20.99 4.25
C THR A 29 36.76 -21.76 5.33
N VAL A 30 36.77 -21.24 6.56
CA VAL A 30 37.18 -22.00 7.75
C VAL A 30 36.04 -21.92 8.75
N ALA A 31 35.30 -23.02 8.84
CA ALA A 31 34.40 -23.31 9.94
C ALA A 31 35.24 -23.36 11.23
N ALA A 32 35.25 -22.26 11.98
CA ALA A 32 35.80 -22.24 13.32
C ALA A 32 34.83 -22.96 14.26
N VAL A 33 35.08 -24.25 14.51
CA VAL A 33 34.50 -24.93 15.68
C VAL A 33 35.23 -24.41 16.91
N ALA A 34 34.77 -23.27 17.42
CA ALA A 34 35.21 -22.75 18.71
C ALA A 34 34.34 -23.37 19.81
N GLY A 35 34.89 -24.38 20.49
CA GLY A 35 34.34 -24.83 21.78
C GLY A 35 34.52 -23.73 22.81
N VAL A 36 33.44 -23.02 23.14
CA VAL A 36 33.39 -22.08 24.26
C VAL A 36 32.45 -22.63 25.31
N SER A 37 33.03 -22.93 26.47
CA SER A 37 32.39 -23.23 27.74
C SER A 37 31.30 -22.20 28.07
N GLY A 38 30.12 -22.69 28.47
CA GLY A 38 28.92 -21.89 28.71
C GLY A 38 29.11 -20.77 29.73
N GLY A 39 29.07 -19.53 29.24
CA GLY A 39 28.49 -18.40 29.96
C GLY A 39 27.06 -18.24 29.47
N GLY A 40 26.08 -18.30 30.38
CA GLY A 40 24.67 -18.13 30.05
C GLY A 40 24.45 -16.81 29.30
N ILE A 41 24.00 -16.89 28.06
CA ILE A 41 23.62 -15.71 27.28
C ILE A 41 22.29 -15.22 27.85
N ALA A 42 22.18 -13.93 28.17
CA ALA A 42 21.03 -13.35 28.88
C ALA A 42 19.71 -13.38 28.08
N HIS A 43 19.79 -13.53 26.76
CA HIS A 43 18.63 -13.64 25.88
C HIS A 43 18.79 -14.85 24.96
N ASP A 44 17.81 -15.76 24.98
CA ASP A 44 17.84 -17.00 24.22
C ASP A 44 17.99 -16.79 22.70
N GLY A 45 17.47 -15.67 22.17
CA GLY A 45 17.60 -15.32 20.74
C GLY A 45 19.01 -14.93 20.28
N ALA A 46 19.95 -14.68 21.20
CA ALA A 46 21.34 -14.37 20.88
C ALA A 46 22.26 -15.61 20.93
N LYS A 47 21.70 -16.81 21.11
CA LYS A 47 22.46 -18.07 21.15
C LYS A 47 22.99 -18.43 19.76
N ALA A 48 24.28 -18.20 19.57
CA ALA A 48 25.02 -18.53 18.34
C ALA A 48 25.00 -20.02 17.99
N PHE A 49 24.80 -20.91 18.97
CA PHE A 49 24.70 -22.36 18.79
C PHE A 49 23.30 -22.83 19.24
N SER A 50 22.32 -22.72 18.34
CA SER A 50 20.93 -23.21 18.50
C SER A 50 20.33 -23.52 17.13
N GLU A 51 19.05 -23.91 17.02
CA GLU A 51 18.37 -24.06 15.72
C GLU A 51 18.42 -22.77 14.87
N LEU A 52 18.75 -21.64 15.48
CA LEU A 52 18.91 -20.32 14.86
C LEU A 52 20.36 -20.02 14.40
N ALA A 53 21.29 -20.97 14.45
CA ALA A 53 22.70 -20.73 14.09
C ALA A 53 22.90 -20.23 12.65
N LEU A 54 22.01 -20.62 11.71
CA LEU A 54 22.01 -20.12 10.33
C LEU A 54 21.32 -18.76 10.18
N TRP A 55 20.57 -18.31 11.19
CA TRP A 55 19.89 -17.02 11.21
C TRP A 55 20.77 -15.96 11.88
N SER A 56 21.70 -15.40 11.11
CA SER A 56 22.63 -14.35 11.56
C SER A 56 22.46 -13.06 10.75
N PRO A 57 21.37 -12.31 10.92
CA PRO A 57 21.16 -11.05 10.20
C PRO A 57 22.21 -9.99 10.64
N PRO A 58 22.79 -9.23 9.70
CA PRO A 58 23.76 -8.20 10.04
C PRO A 58 23.09 -7.01 10.74
N LEU A 59 23.74 -6.44 11.75
CA LEU A 59 23.30 -5.20 12.38
C LEU A 59 23.65 -4.01 11.47
N ARG A 60 22.64 -3.31 10.97
CA ARG A 60 22.78 -2.20 10.02
C ARG A 60 21.88 -1.03 10.42
N SER A 61 22.21 0.17 9.97
CA SER A 61 21.31 1.32 10.08
C SER A 61 20.09 1.12 9.17
N VAL A 62 18.97 1.75 9.51
CA VAL A 62 17.75 1.63 8.69
C VAL A 62 17.98 2.03 7.24
N ASN A 63 18.74 3.10 7.00
CA ASN A 63 19.04 3.53 5.64
C ASN A 63 19.93 2.53 4.89
N ALA A 64 20.85 1.84 5.56
CA ALA A 64 21.67 0.81 4.95
C ALA A 64 20.86 -0.45 4.59
N ASP A 65 19.80 -0.76 5.34
CA ASP A 65 18.88 -1.86 5.03
C ASP A 65 17.92 -1.50 3.89
N VAL A 66 17.34 -0.30 3.94
CA VAL A 66 16.22 0.10 3.07
C VAL A 66 16.68 0.65 1.72
N LEU A 67 17.67 1.55 1.71
CA LEU A 67 17.99 2.35 0.52
C LEU A 67 18.54 1.52 -0.66
N PRO A 68 19.33 0.45 -0.48
CA PRO A 68 19.77 -0.37 -1.62
C PRO A 68 18.62 -1.14 -2.26
N GLU A 69 17.73 -1.71 -1.46
CA GLU A 69 16.69 -2.64 -1.93
C GLU A 69 15.41 -1.96 -2.38
N LYS A 70 15.15 -0.73 -1.93
CA LYS A 70 13.89 -0.03 -2.15
C LYS A 70 13.46 0.06 -3.62
N GLY A 71 14.38 0.19 -4.57
CA GLY A 71 14.01 0.25 -5.99
C GLY A 71 13.40 -1.07 -6.48
N VAL A 72 13.94 -2.20 -6.02
CA VAL A 72 13.43 -3.54 -6.35
C VAL A 72 12.13 -3.82 -5.60
N LEU A 73 12.05 -3.44 -4.32
CA LEU A 73 10.84 -3.60 -3.50
C LEU A 73 9.66 -2.81 -4.07
N ASP A 74 9.85 -1.55 -4.42
CA ASP A 74 8.79 -0.71 -5.00
C ASP A 74 8.34 -1.28 -6.35
N ALA A 75 9.27 -1.71 -7.22
CA ALA A 75 8.94 -2.32 -8.50
C ALA A 75 8.11 -3.62 -8.34
N LYS A 76 8.52 -4.52 -7.43
CA LYS A 76 7.79 -5.76 -7.13
C LYS A 76 6.40 -5.49 -6.56
N THR A 77 6.31 -4.54 -5.63
CA THR A 77 5.05 -4.19 -4.98
C THR A 77 4.05 -3.61 -5.99
N ARG A 78 4.50 -2.65 -6.82
CA ARG A 78 3.69 -2.06 -7.89
C ARG A 78 3.28 -3.10 -8.95
N ASP A 79 4.15 -4.06 -9.27
CA ASP A 79 3.78 -5.17 -10.17
C ASP A 79 2.64 -6.02 -9.61
N LEU A 80 2.73 -6.41 -8.34
CA LEU A 80 1.71 -7.21 -7.67
C LEU A 80 0.38 -6.45 -7.56
N PHE A 81 0.39 -5.16 -7.23
CA PHE A 81 -0.84 -4.34 -7.22
C PHE A 81 -1.52 -4.23 -8.59
N ARG A 82 -0.77 -4.32 -9.70
CA ARG A 82 -1.33 -4.33 -11.06
C ARG A 82 -1.86 -5.71 -11.48
N ASN A 83 -1.17 -6.77 -11.07
CA ASN A 83 -1.34 -8.11 -11.63
C ASN A 83 -1.99 -9.13 -10.69
N ASP A 84 -2.24 -8.80 -9.43
CA ASP A 84 -2.96 -9.64 -8.47
C ASP A 84 -4.29 -9.01 -8.07
N ALA A 85 -5.37 -9.78 -8.24
CA ALA A 85 -6.74 -9.30 -8.02
C ALA A 85 -7.02 -8.95 -6.55
N PHE A 86 -6.49 -9.73 -5.59
CA PHE A 86 -6.74 -9.49 -4.18
C PHE A 86 -6.02 -8.22 -3.70
N LEU A 87 -4.81 -7.98 -4.19
CA LEU A 87 -4.07 -6.75 -3.88
C LEU A 87 -4.68 -5.50 -4.51
N SER A 88 -5.08 -5.59 -5.77
CA SER A 88 -5.77 -4.50 -6.44
C SER A 88 -7.08 -4.14 -5.70
N GLY A 89 -7.85 -5.16 -5.29
CA GLY A 89 -9.04 -4.98 -4.44
C GLY A 89 -8.70 -4.31 -3.10
N ALA A 90 -7.70 -4.81 -2.39
CA ALA A 90 -7.26 -4.24 -1.12
C ALA A 90 -6.86 -2.76 -1.23
N MET A 91 -6.20 -2.35 -2.33
CA MET A 91 -5.89 -0.94 -2.58
C MET A 91 -7.15 -0.08 -2.72
N VAL A 92 -8.17 -0.58 -3.40
CA VAL A 92 -9.46 0.10 -3.54
C VAL A 92 -10.14 0.21 -2.17
N THR A 93 -10.20 -0.89 -1.41
CA THR A 93 -10.75 -0.91 -0.05
C THR A 93 -10.10 0.12 0.87
N HIS A 94 -8.77 0.27 0.81
CA HIS A 94 -8.07 1.31 1.59
C HIS A 94 -8.49 2.73 1.16
N LYS A 95 -8.54 3.01 -0.15
CA LYS A 95 -8.97 4.34 -0.64
C LYS A 95 -10.41 4.65 -0.23
N ASP A 96 -11.29 3.67 -0.31
CA ASP A 96 -12.71 3.83 -0.02
C ASP A 96 -13.00 3.91 1.49
N SER A 97 -12.27 3.16 2.32
CA SER A 97 -12.43 3.19 3.77
C SER A 97 -11.80 4.42 4.42
N ILE A 98 -10.74 4.97 3.83
CA ILE A 98 -10.01 6.13 4.37
C ILE A 98 -10.64 7.43 3.89
N VAL A 99 -10.74 7.59 2.56
CA VAL A 99 -11.13 8.86 1.94
C VAL A 99 -12.62 8.87 1.62
N GLY A 100 -13.14 7.75 1.11
CA GLY A 100 -14.52 7.65 0.67
C GLY A 100 -14.79 8.45 -0.60
N ALA A 101 -16.05 8.88 -0.75
CA ALA A 101 -16.53 9.63 -1.92
C ALA A 101 -16.07 11.10 -1.91
N ARG A 102 -15.87 11.69 -0.73
CA ARG A 102 -15.45 13.09 -0.58
C ARG A 102 -14.63 13.23 0.69
N PHE A 103 -13.53 13.98 0.61
CA PHE A 103 -12.71 14.34 1.76
C PHE A 103 -12.95 15.79 2.14
N MET A 104 -13.75 16.02 3.16
CA MET A 104 -14.23 17.36 3.51
C MET A 104 -13.42 17.97 4.65
N LEU A 105 -13.12 19.26 4.50
CA LEU A 105 -12.50 20.08 5.54
C LEU A 105 -13.52 20.37 6.64
N ASN A 106 -13.08 20.24 7.89
CA ASN A 106 -13.76 20.75 9.07
C ASN A 106 -12.79 21.69 9.80
N ALA A 107 -12.88 22.99 9.53
CA ALA A 107 -11.91 23.97 10.05
C ALA A 107 -12.16 24.23 11.55
N ARG A 108 -11.10 24.23 12.36
CA ARG A 108 -11.19 24.39 13.82
C ARG A 108 -10.11 25.34 14.31
N PRO A 109 -10.21 26.64 13.99
CA PRO A 109 -9.18 27.59 14.37
C PRO A 109 -9.05 27.71 15.89
N ALA A 110 -7.83 27.84 16.39
CA ALA A 110 -7.57 27.91 17.84
C ALA A 110 -7.51 29.36 18.34
N THR A 111 -8.67 29.95 18.63
CA THR A 111 -8.80 31.37 19.03
C THR A 111 -8.10 31.70 20.34
N LYS A 112 -8.00 30.74 21.25
CA LYS A 112 -7.24 30.86 22.48
C LYS A 112 -5.76 31.17 22.25
N ILE A 113 -5.17 30.69 21.15
CA ILE A 113 -3.79 31.02 20.77
C ILE A 113 -3.74 32.39 20.08
N LEU A 114 -4.71 32.68 19.21
CA LEU A 114 -4.76 33.91 18.43
C LEU A 114 -5.03 35.15 19.30
N TRP A 115 -5.97 35.08 20.23
CA TRP A 115 -6.43 36.22 21.04
C TRP A 115 -6.33 36.01 22.54
N GLY A 116 -5.85 34.87 23.02
CA GLY A 116 -5.80 34.55 24.45
C GLY A 116 -7.17 34.23 25.06
N LYS A 117 -8.24 34.20 24.26
CA LYS A 117 -9.61 33.91 24.68
C LYS A 117 -10.35 33.12 23.59
N GLU A 118 -11.37 32.38 24.01
CA GLU A 118 -12.30 31.71 23.10
C GLU A 118 -13.29 32.75 22.54
N ASP A 119 -13.56 32.66 21.24
CA ASP A 119 -14.53 33.50 20.51
C ASP A 119 -15.34 32.63 19.55
N ASP A 120 -16.33 31.93 20.09
CA ASP A 120 -17.19 30.99 19.35
C ASP A 120 -17.86 31.62 18.12
N THR A 121 -18.23 32.90 18.22
CA THR A 121 -18.88 33.62 17.10
C THR A 121 -17.93 33.81 15.93
N TRP A 122 -16.68 34.16 16.21
CA TRP A 122 -15.68 34.27 15.18
C TRP A 122 -15.30 32.91 14.62
N GLU A 123 -15.18 31.88 15.46
CA GLU A 123 -14.85 30.52 15.02
C GLU A 123 -15.88 30.01 14.02
N GLU A 124 -17.17 30.20 14.30
CA GLU A 124 -18.25 29.79 13.40
C GLU A 124 -18.23 30.58 12.08
N GLU A 125 -18.08 31.91 12.13
CA GLU A 125 -17.98 32.76 10.94
C GLU A 125 -16.78 32.39 10.05
N PHE A 126 -15.60 32.23 10.67
CA PHE A 126 -14.36 31.86 9.99
C PHE A 126 -14.45 30.46 9.39
N GLN A 127 -14.99 29.51 10.15
CA GLN A 127 -15.17 28.13 9.71
C GLN A 127 -16.08 28.05 8.49
N GLU A 128 -17.27 28.66 8.54
CA GLU A 128 -18.21 28.62 7.41
C GLU A 128 -17.64 29.29 6.16
N GLU A 129 -16.97 30.44 6.33
CA GLU A 129 -16.36 31.18 5.24
C GLU A 129 -15.25 30.36 4.55
N ILE A 130 -14.35 29.77 5.34
CA ILE A 130 -13.23 28.99 4.81
C ILE A 130 -13.69 27.68 4.21
N GLU A 131 -14.54 26.93 4.89
CA GLU A 131 -15.04 25.66 4.36
C GLU A 131 -15.75 25.89 3.02
N THR A 132 -16.55 26.95 2.91
CA THR A 132 -17.24 27.28 1.65
C THR A 132 -16.25 27.60 0.52
N ARG A 133 -15.27 28.48 0.77
CA ARG A 133 -14.30 28.87 -0.27
C ARG A 133 -13.35 27.73 -0.64
N PHE A 134 -12.83 27.04 0.37
CA PHE A 134 -11.90 25.93 0.17
C PHE A 134 -12.58 24.80 -0.57
N ASP A 135 -13.80 24.40 -0.17
CA ASP A 135 -14.53 23.29 -0.79
C ASP A 135 -14.83 23.56 -2.28
N LEU A 136 -15.27 24.78 -2.62
CA LEU A 136 -15.50 25.18 -4.01
C LEU A 136 -14.24 25.14 -4.88
N TRP A 137 -13.09 25.53 -4.31
CA TRP A 137 -11.81 25.48 -5.01
C TRP A 137 -11.27 24.05 -5.11
N ALA A 138 -11.32 23.31 -4.00
CA ALA A 138 -10.76 21.97 -3.82
C ALA A 138 -11.46 20.92 -4.67
N GLU A 139 -12.78 20.97 -4.75
CA GLU A 139 -13.62 20.01 -5.49
C GLU A 139 -14.10 20.55 -6.85
N SER A 140 -13.49 21.62 -7.35
CA SER A 140 -13.84 22.17 -8.65
C SER A 140 -13.56 21.16 -9.78
N PRO A 141 -14.48 20.97 -10.74
CA PRO A 141 -14.26 20.13 -11.92
C PRO A 141 -13.08 20.57 -12.80
N HIS A 142 -12.61 21.81 -12.65
CA HIS A 142 -11.43 22.33 -13.33
C HIS A 142 -10.10 21.83 -12.75
N GLY A 143 -10.13 21.12 -11.62
CA GLY A 143 -8.94 20.56 -10.98
C GLY A 143 -7.96 21.63 -10.48
N TRP A 144 -8.47 22.74 -9.91
CA TRP A 144 -7.63 23.87 -9.48
C TRP A 144 -6.50 23.53 -8.51
N PRO A 145 -6.64 22.58 -7.57
CA PRO A 145 -5.54 22.21 -6.68
C PRO A 145 -4.37 21.57 -7.42
N ASP A 146 -4.62 20.88 -8.53
CA ASP A 146 -3.59 20.17 -9.29
C ASP A 146 -2.88 21.10 -10.28
N VAL A 147 -1.56 20.94 -10.40
CA VAL A 147 -0.77 21.59 -11.47
C VAL A 147 -1.24 21.11 -12.84
N GLY A 148 -1.55 19.82 -12.96
CA GLY A 148 -2.02 19.21 -14.21
C GLY A 148 -3.49 19.48 -14.54
N LYS A 149 -4.26 20.10 -13.63
CA LYS A 149 -5.73 20.29 -13.74
C LYS A 149 -6.50 18.99 -13.99
N ARG A 150 -6.01 17.85 -13.48
CA ARG A 150 -6.65 16.53 -13.66
C ARG A 150 -7.45 16.10 -12.44
N ASN A 151 -6.94 16.39 -11.25
CA ASN A 151 -7.48 15.87 -10.00
C ASN A 151 -8.05 16.99 -9.13
N THR A 152 -9.19 16.71 -8.47
CA THR A 152 -9.66 17.48 -7.31
C THR A 152 -8.83 17.14 -6.07
N LEU A 153 -9.09 17.81 -4.95
CA LEU A 153 -8.47 17.49 -3.66
C LEU A 153 -8.75 16.03 -3.28
N THR A 154 -10.02 15.60 -3.28
CA THR A 154 -10.39 14.22 -2.95
C THR A 154 -9.66 13.22 -3.85
N ALA A 155 -9.60 13.47 -5.16
CA ALA A 155 -8.87 12.60 -6.08
C ALA A 155 -7.36 12.57 -5.79
N THR A 156 -6.77 13.71 -5.44
CA THR A 156 -5.34 13.82 -5.08
C THR A 156 -5.02 13.06 -3.79
N VAL A 157 -5.88 13.16 -2.78
CA VAL A 157 -5.74 12.42 -1.51
C VAL A 157 -5.91 10.92 -1.75
N ARG A 158 -6.90 10.50 -2.55
CA ARG A 158 -7.09 9.08 -2.96
C ARG A 158 -5.89 8.54 -3.74
N LEU A 159 -5.30 9.36 -4.61
CA LEU A 159 -4.05 9.02 -5.31
C LEU A 159 -2.92 8.80 -4.30
N GLY A 160 -2.73 9.73 -3.37
CA GLY A 160 -1.68 9.63 -2.35
C GLY A 160 -1.80 8.39 -1.47
N VAL A 161 -3.01 8.04 -1.00
CA VAL A 161 -3.24 6.79 -0.24
C VAL A 161 -2.86 5.55 -1.05
N GLY A 162 -3.14 5.54 -2.36
CA GLY A 162 -2.73 4.43 -3.23
C GLY A 162 -1.22 4.35 -3.45
N VAL A 163 -0.57 5.49 -3.66
CA VAL A 163 0.89 5.58 -3.84
C VAL A 163 1.62 5.16 -2.56
N ASP A 164 1.12 5.59 -1.40
CA ASP A 164 1.63 5.16 -0.09
C ASP A 164 1.51 3.65 0.11
N LEU A 165 0.34 3.06 -0.19
CA LEU A 165 0.16 1.62 -0.06
C LEU A 165 1.11 0.82 -0.97
N ALA A 166 1.36 1.31 -2.19
CA ALA A 166 2.20 0.61 -3.17
C ALA A 166 3.72 0.85 -3.00
N GLY A 167 4.14 2.04 -2.54
CA GLY A 167 5.55 2.44 -2.46
C GLY A 167 6.03 2.88 -1.07
N GLY A 168 5.13 2.96 -0.09
CA GLY A 168 5.41 3.34 1.30
C GLY A 168 5.66 4.82 1.54
N GLU A 169 5.55 5.65 0.51
CA GLU A 169 5.77 7.08 0.64
C GLU A 169 5.02 7.87 -0.43
N VAL A 170 4.74 9.13 -0.12
CA VAL A 170 4.09 10.08 -1.02
C VAL A 170 5.00 11.30 -1.17
N LEU A 171 5.20 11.74 -2.42
CA LEU A 171 5.96 12.93 -2.75
C LEU A 171 5.09 13.94 -3.51
N GLY A 172 5.16 15.19 -3.10
CA GLY A 172 4.48 16.31 -3.76
C GLY A 172 5.25 17.61 -3.65
N LEU A 173 4.99 18.54 -4.58
CA LEU A 173 5.56 19.88 -4.57
C LEU A 173 4.45 20.93 -4.57
N ALA A 174 4.66 21.98 -3.77
CA ALA A 174 3.92 23.22 -3.91
C ALA A 174 4.52 24.04 -5.06
N ARG A 175 3.71 24.34 -6.08
CA ARG A 175 4.05 25.17 -7.23
C ARG A 175 3.26 26.47 -7.17
N TRP A 176 3.84 27.52 -7.74
CA TRP A 176 3.20 28.82 -7.89
C TRP A 176 2.93 29.09 -9.36
N MET A 177 1.66 29.25 -9.73
CA MET A 177 1.17 29.32 -11.11
C MET A 177 0.48 30.67 -11.37
N PRO A 178 1.23 31.75 -11.66
CA PRO A 178 0.69 33.12 -11.68
C PRO A 178 -0.27 33.46 -12.83
N ASN A 179 -0.27 32.70 -13.94
CA ASN A 179 -0.91 33.08 -15.21
C ASN A 179 -1.78 31.98 -15.83
N ASP A 180 -2.42 31.15 -15.01
CA ASP A 180 -3.09 29.92 -15.47
C ASP A 180 -4.64 29.99 -15.34
N GLY A 181 -5.19 31.19 -15.10
CA GLY A 181 -6.64 31.43 -14.95
C GLY A 181 -7.27 30.85 -13.68
N ARG A 182 -6.48 30.19 -12.83
CA ARG A 182 -6.90 29.64 -11.54
C ARG A 182 -7.18 30.76 -10.53
N PRO A 183 -8.17 30.60 -9.63
CA PRO A 183 -8.48 31.61 -8.62
C PRO A 183 -7.29 31.84 -7.67
N TYR A 184 -6.68 30.75 -7.18
CA TYR A 184 -5.48 30.76 -6.35
C TYR A 184 -4.28 30.26 -7.16
N ARG A 185 -3.13 30.92 -7.01
CA ARG A 185 -1.88 30.60 -7.74
C ARG A 185 -1.18 29.37 -7.17
N THR A 186 -1.46 29.02 -5.92
CA THR A 186 -0.98 27.80 -5.28
C THR A 186 -1.54 26.58 -6.01
N ALA A 187 -0.63 25.68 -6.36
CA ALA A 187 -0.92 24.45 -7.09
C ALA A 187 -0.05 23.32 -6.54
N PHE A 188 -0.54 22.08 -6.62
CA PHE A 188 0.14 20.92 -6.09
C PHE A 188 0.47 19.95 -7.21
N GLN A 189 1.73 19.54 -7.25
CA GLN A 189 2.21 18.54 -8.19
C GLN A 189 2.57 17.29 -7.42
N MET A 190 1.79 16.22 -7.57
CA MET A 190 2.20 14.89 -7.10
C MET A 190 3.31 14.38 -8.01
N ILE A 191 4.38 13.86 -7.41
CA ILE A 191 5.57 13.39 -8.12
C ILE A 191 5.80 11.93 -7.76
N ASP A 192 6.18 11.12 -8.74
CA ASP A 192 6.56 9.74 -8.47
C ASP A 192 7.80 9.70 -7.56
N PRO A 193 7.74 8.99 -6.42
CA PRO A 193 8.88 8.85 -5.50
C PRO A 193 10.16 8.27 -6.13
N ASP A 194 10.06 7.58 -7.27
CA ASP A 194 11.23 7.03 -7.97
C ASP A 194 12.12 8.13 -8.55
N ARG A 195 11.56 9.32 -8.80
CA ARG A 195 12.31 10.50 -9.22
C ARG A 195 13.17 11.09 -8.10
N LEU A 196 12.84 10.80 -6.84
CA LEU A 196 13.63 11.19 -5.68
C LEU A 196 14.87 10.29 -5.62
N SER A 197 16.01 10.82 -6.08
CA SER A 197 17.26 10.08 -6.23
C SER A 197 18.45 11.01 -6.14
N ASP A 198 19.61 10.44 -5.84
CA ASP A 198 20.86 11.19 -5.73
C ASP A 198 21.35 11.63 -7.12
N PRO A 199 21.74 12.90 -7.30
CA PRO A 199 22.42 13.33 -8.52
C PRO A 199 23.71 12.52 -8.73
N LEU A 200 23.98 12.11 -9.97
CA LEU A 200 25.16 11.28 -10.29
C LEU A 200 26.47 11.92 -9.80
N THR A 201 26.58 13.24 -9.89
CA THR A 201 27.74 14.00 -9.39
C THR A 201 27.89 13.90 -7.87
N GLN A 202 26.79 14.00 -7.11
CA GLN A 202 26.82 13.86 -5.65
C GLN A 202 26.90 12.40 -5.16
N ALA A 203 26.59 11.43 -6.03
CA ALA A 203 26.70 10.01 -5.73
C ALA A 203 28.11 9.48 -6.00
N PHE A 204 28.74 9.88 -7.12
CA PHE A 204 29.96 9.25 -7.63
C PHE A 204 31.20 10.15 -7.69
N VAL A 205 31.03 11.49 -7.80
CA VAL A 205 32.16 12.42 -8.01
C VAL A 205 32.50 13.16 -6.72
N PHE A 206 31.50 13.75 -6.06
CA PHE A 206 31.63 14.48 -4.80
C PHE A 206 30.62 13.92 -3.79
N PRO A 207 30.92 12.76 -3.17
CA PRO A 207 29.99 12.08 -2.27
C PRO A 207 29.54 12.99 -1.14
N ASN A 208 28.23 13.27 -1.08
CA ASN A 208 27.66 14.04 0.02
C ASN A 208 27.13 13.08 1.11
N PRO A 209 27.80 13.00 2.28
CA PRO A 209 27.40 12.09 3.36
C PRO A 209 26.09 12.51 4.05
N ARG A 210 25.53 13.68 3.73
CA ARG A 210 24.20 14.13 4.21
C ARG A 210 23.08 13.84 3.21
N LEU A 211 23.40 13.26 2.05
CA LEU A 211 22.41 12.90 1.05
C LEU A 211 21.96 11.45 1.27
N ARG A 212 20.64 11.23 1.26
CA ARG A 212 19.99 9.94 1.50
C ARG A 212 18.96 9.68 0.40
N ARG A 213 19.40 9.13 -0.74
CA ARG A 213 18.55 8.76 -1.87
C ARG A 213 17.55 9.87 -2.25
N GLY A 214 18.07 11.04 -2.55
CA GLY A 214 17.35 12.24 -2.98
C GLY A 214 17.01 13.21 -1.85
N ILE A 215 17.16 12.84 -0.58
CA ILE A 215 16.86 13.74 0.55
C ILE A 215 18.15 14.24 1.16
N GLU A 216 18.30 15.56 1.25
CA GLU A 216 19.41 16.22 1.89
C GLU A 216 19.00 16.57 3.33
N VAL A 217 19.72 16.05 4.32
CA VAL A 217 19.45 16.27 5.74
C VAL A 217 20.47 17.21 6.39
N ASP A 218 20.09 17.83 7.51
CA ASP A 218 21.02 18.55 8.38
C ASP A 218 21.74 17.62 9.37
N ASP A 219 22.51 18.20 10.29
CA ASP A 219 23.27 17.45 11.31
C ASP A 219 22.38 16.76 12.35
N PHE A 220 21.12 17.18 12.48
CA PHE A 220 20.13 16.56 13.35
C PHE A 220 19.23 15.57 12.60
N GLY A 221 19.45 15.36 11.30
CA GLY A 221 18.66 14.47 10.45
C GLY A 221 17.36 15.10 9.91
N ALA A 222 17.12 16.39 10.12
CA ALA A 222 15.95 17.09 9.58
C ALA A 222 16.13 17.37 8.09
N PRO A 223 15.07 17.24 7.26
CA PRO A 223 15.17 17.43 5.83
C PRO A 223 15.32 18.92 5.45
N VAL A 224 16.35 19.24 4.68
CA VAL A 224 16.68 20.61 4.22
C VAL A 224 16.25 20.84 2.78
N ALA A 225 16.46 19.83 1.92
CA ALA A 225 16.12 19.90 0.50
C ALA A 225 15.87 18.51 -0.07
N ALA A 226 15.16 18.47 -1.21
CA ALA A 226 15.03 17.25 -2.01
C ALA A 226 15.65 17.46 -3.39
N TRP A 227 16.30 16.42 -3.89
CA TRP A 227 16.84 16.31 -5.23
C TRP A 227 15.90 15.46 -6.07
N ILE A 228 15.18 16.13 -6.97
CA ILE A 228 14.15 15.51 -7.79
C ILE A 228 14.64 15.46 -9.22
N ARG A 229 14.74 14.25 -9.78
CA ARG A 229 15.08 14.04 -11.19
C ARG A 229 14.03 14.66 -12.10
N ASN A 230 14.44 15.29 -13.19
CA ASN A 230 13.53 16.01 -14.10
C ASN A 230 12.60 15.07 -14.89
N SER A 231 13.05 13.86 -15.25
CA SER A 231 12.24 12.79 -15.83
C SER A 231 12.26 11.50 -14.99
N HIS A 232 11.39 10.54 -15.28
CA HIS A 232 11.38 9.27 -14.56
C HIS A 232 12.64 8.46 -14.90
N PRO A 233 13.27 7.73 -13.95
CA PRO A 233 14.47 6.95 -14.22
C PRO A 233 14.32 5.93 -15.36
N SER A 234 13.12 5.39 -15.55
CA SER A 234 12.79 4.42 -16.60
C SER A 234 12.10 5.00 -17.84
N ASP A 235 11.93 6.33 -17.93
CA ASP A 235 11.39 6.93 -19.16
C ASP A 235 12.38 6.71 -20.31
N GLY A 236 11.88 6.17 -21.41
CA GLY A 236 12.66 5.91 -22.62
C GLY A 236 12.88 7.16 -23.47
N PRO A 237 13.80 7.11 -24.45
CA PRO A 237 14.15 8.24 -25.31
C PRO A 237 12.99 8.77 -26.17
N PHE A 238 11.89 8.02 -26.28
CA PHE A 238 10.71 8.38 -27.06
C PHE A 238 9.73 9.33 -26.34
N HIS A 239 9.90 9.56 -25.03
CA HIS A 239 9.02 10.45 -24.25
C HIS A 239 9.65 11.78 -23.86
N ASP A 240 10.98 11.88 -23.85
CA ASP A 240 11.72 13.13 -23.59
C ASP A 240 12.98 13.14 -24.47
N TYR A 241 12.98 13.98 -25.52
CA TYR A 241 13.90 13.92 -26.68
C TYR A 241 15.38 14.29 -26.39
N SER A 242 15.83 14.22 -25.14
CA SER A 242 17.24 14.39 -24.82
C SER A 242 17.64 13.58 -23.59
N ASP A 243 18.57 12.64 -23.78
CA ASP A 243 19.25 11.88 -22.71
C ASP A 243 19.86 12.80 -21.63
N MET A 244 20.13 14.06 -22.02
CA MET A 244 20.67 15.12 -21.16
C MET A 244 19.74 15.47 -19.98
N LYS A 245 18.41 15.52 -20.17
CA LYS A 245 17.45 15.82 -19.10
C LYS A 245 17.18 14.65 -18.16
N ARG A 246 17.48 13.42 -18.58
CA ARG A 246 17.29 12.20 -17.78
C ARG A 246 18.24 12.14 -16.58
N ASN A 247 19.41 12.76 -16.73
CA ASN A 247 20.40 12.90 -15.68
C ASN A 247 20.49 14.36 -15.19
N ASP A 248 19.37 15.08 -15.23
CA ASP A 248 19.24 16.38 -14.58
C ASP A 248 18.38 16.26 -13.32
N TRP A 249 18.88 16.84 -12.23
CA TRP A 249 18.17 16.93 -10.97
C TRP A 249 17.93 18.39 -10.62
N THR A 250 16.72 18.69 -10.17
CA THR A 250 16.40 19.97 -9.57
C THR A 250 16.47 19.83 -8.05
N ARG A 251 17.35 20.62 -7.42
CA ARG A 251 17.34 20.79 -5.96
C ARG A 251 16.20 21.71 -5.57
N VAL A 252 15.29 21.22 -4.73
CA VAL A 252 14.15 21.98 -4.22
C VAL A 252 14.33 22.15 -2.70
N PRO A 253 14.34 23.39 -2.17
CA PRO A 253 14.41 23.60 -0.72
C PRO A 253 13.11 23.13 -0.07
N TRP A 254 13.21 22.57 1.14
CA TRP A 254 12.05 22.04 1.87
C TRP A 254 11.04 23.12 2.25
N ASN A 255 11.56 24.24 2.77
CA ASN A 255 10.80 25.43 3.15
C ASN A 255 11.34 26.66 2.40
N ARG A 256 10.47 27.64 2.18
CA ARG A 256 10.84 28.99 1.72
C ARG A 256 11.35 29.83 2.90
N PRO A 257 12.09 30.93 2.65
CA PRO A 257 12.64 31.76 3.72
C PRO A 257 11.62 32.30 4.74
N TRP A 258 10.36 32.50 4.33
CA TRP A 258 9.27 32.99 5.20
C TRP A 258 8.45 31.86 5.84
N GLY A 259 8.94 30.61 5.83
CA GLY A 259 8.31 29.48 6.52
C GLY A 259 7.30 28.67 5.69
N ARG A 260 7.01 29.06 4.44
CA ARG A 260 6.13 28.29 3.56
C ARG A 260 6.75 26.95 3.15
N GLN A 261 6.07 25.85 3.49
CA GLN A 261 6.51 24.51 3.10
C GLN A 261 6.36 24.31 1.58
N ASN A 262 7.40 23.79 0.95
CA ASN A 262 7.49 23.66 -0.51
C ASN A 262 7.45 22.19 -0.96
N ILE A 263 7.80 21.26 -0.07
CA ILE A 263 7.84 19.82 -0.33
C ILE A 263 6.91 19.09 0.63
N LEU A 264 6.08 18.21 0.06
CA LEU A 264 5.32 17.20 0.78
C LEU A 264 6.05 15.87 0.65
N HIS A 265 6.56 15.34 1.76
CA HIS A 265 7.08 13.98 1.82
C HIS A 265 6.47 13.28 3.04
N ILE A 266 5.69 12.26 2.77
CA ILE A 266 4.95 11.51 3.79
C ILE A 266 5.39 10.06 3.70
N PHE A 267 5.78 9.51 4.84
CA PHE A 267 5.99 8.10 5.06
C PHE A 267 5.90 7.82 6.56
N GLU A 268 5.69 6.56 6.91
CA GLU A 268 5.76 6.07 8.29
C GLU A 268 7.19 5.59 8.60
N GLN A 269 7.77 6.10 9.69
CA GLN A 269 9.09 5.67 10.14
C GLN A 269 8.95 4.38 10.96
N MET A 270 9.60 3.31 10.53
CA MET A 270 9.67 2.05 11.26
C MET A 270 10.84 2.04 12.25
N ARG A 271 11.89 2.81 11.94
CA ARG A 271 13.07 3.00 12.79
C ARG A 271 13.48 4.47 12.76
N PRO A 272 14.10 5.01 13.83
CA PRO A 272 14.67 6.35 13.84
C PRO A 272 15.66 6.55 12.68
N GLU A 273 15.81 7.80 12.22
CA GLU A 273 16.73 8.21 11.14
C GLU A 273 16.37 7.68 9.73
N GLN A 274 15.21 7.03 9.57
CA GLN A 274 14.76 6.53 8.28
C GLN A 274 14.47 7.69 7.32
N ALA A 275 15.16 7.71 6.17
CA ALA A 275 14.99 8.77 5.18
C ALA A 275 13.87 8.48 4.17
N ARG A 276 13.59 7.21 3.87
CA ARG A 276 12.64 6.81 2.82
C ARG A 276 11.64 5.78 3.35
N GLY A 277 10.40 5.88 2.88
CA GLY A 277 9.34 4.93 3.22
C GLY A 277 9.43 3.61 2.46
N ILE A 278 8.84 2.55 3.05
CA ILE A 278 8.66 1.24 2.42
C ILE A 278 7.19 0.85 2.55
N SER A 279 6.63 0.23 1.51
CA SER A 279 5.26 -0.27 1.55
C SER A 279 5.07 -1.28 2.68
N ILE A 280 3.94 -1.18 3.38
CA ILE A 280 3.54 -2.19 4.36
C ILE A 280 3.36 -3.58 3.75
N ALA A 281 3.09 -3.66 2.44
CA ALA A 281 2.93 -4.93 1.71
C ALA A 281 4.27 -5.64 1.44
N SER A 282 5.40 -4.96 1.67
CA SER A 282 6.75 -5.46 1.36
C SER A 282 7.08 -6.79 2.05
N SER A 283 6.59 -7.00 3.27
CA SER A 283 6.80 -8.22 4.07
C SER A 283 6.07 -9.44 3.52
N SER A 284 4.92 -9.23 2.86
CA SER A 284 4.07 -10.30 2.32
C SER A 284 4.27 -10.58 0.83
N LEU A 285 5.17 -9.87 0.14
CA LEU A 285 5.33 -10.00 -1.32
C LEU A 285 5.63 -11.44 -1.77
N ASN A 286 6.46 -12.15 -1.02
CA ASN A 286 6.82 -13.53 -1.32
C ASN A 286 5.60 -14.45 -1.18
N GLU A 287 4.86 -14.33 -0.08
CA GLU A 287 3.62 -15.11 0.16
C GLU A 287 2.56 -14.85 -0.90
N MET A 288 2.37 -13.59 -1.30
CA MET A 288 1.44 -13.21 -2.36
C MET A 288 1.84 -13.84 -3.70
N LYS A 289 3.14 -13.85 -4.02
CA LYS A 289 3.66 -14.49 -5.23
C LYS A 289 3.50 -16.01 -5.18
N MET A 290 3.79 -16.63 -4.03
CA MET A 290 3.61 -18.07 -3.82
C MET A 290 2.14 -18.48 -3.95
N THR A 291 1.21 -17.69 -3.41
CA THR A 291 -0.24 -17.92 -3.54
C THR A 291 -0.68 -17.92 -5.00
N LYS A 292 -0.18 -16.97 -5.81
CA LYS A 292 -0.44 -16.95 -7.25
C LYS A 292 0.14 -18.16 -7.98
N HIS A 293 1.33 -18.61 -7.60
CA HIS A 293 1.92 -19.83 -8.16
C HIS A 293 1.14 -21.09 -7.76
N PHE A 294 0.69 -21.19 -6.51
CA PHE A 294 -0.13 -22.28 -6.01
C PHE A 294 -1.42 -22.40 -6.82
N ARG A 295 -2.18 -21.31 -6.99
CA ARG A 295 -3.40 -21.31 -7.81
C ARG A 295 -3.15 -21.78 -9.25
N LYS A 296 -2.06 -21.32 -9.87
CA LYS A 296 -1.69 -21.73 -11.24
C LYS A 296 -1.36 -23.23 -11.29
N ALA A 297 -0.60 -23.74 -10.32
CA ALA A 297 -0.26 -25.16 -10.24
C ALA A 297 -1.52 -26.01 -10.03
N GLN A 298 -2.47 -25.58 -9.20
CA GLN A 298 -3.73 -26.29 -9.00
C GLN A 298 -4.59 -26.32 -10.26
N LEU A 299 -4.69 -25.19 -10.98
CA LEU A 299 -5.39 -25.17 -12.27
C LEU A 299 -4.75 -26.14 -13.26
N GLN A 300 -3.42 -26.15 -13.35
CA GLN A 300 -2.68 -27.09 -14.22
C GLN A 300 -2.92 -28.54 -13.81
N ARG A 301 -2.90 -28.86 -12.51
CA ARG A 301 -3.21 -30.21 -12.01
C ARG A 301 -4.63 -30.61 -12.35
N ALA A 302 -5.61 -29.72 -12.19
CA ALA A 302 -7.00 -29.99 -12.54
C ALA A 302 -7.17 -30.24 -14.05
N THR A 303 -6.53 -29.42 -14.89
CA THR A 303 -6.51 -29.63 -16.34
C THR A 303 -5.83 -30.94 -16.74
N LEU A 304 -4.69 -31.27 -16.11
CA LEU A 304 -3.98 -32.51 -16.37
C LEU A 304 -4.78 -33.74 -15.90
N ALA A 305 -5.40 -33.68 -14.72
CA ALA A 305 -6.27 -34.74 -14.23
C ALA A 305 -7.47 -34.95 -15.17
N ALA A 306 -8.04 -33.87 -15.70
CA ALA A 306 -9.09 -33.94 -16.71
C ALA A 306 -8.58 -34.52 -18.04
N SER A 307 -7.32 -34.28 -18.42
CA SER A 307 -6.75 -34.80 -19.68
C SER A 307 -6.24 -36.25 -19.58
N TYR A 308 -5.70 -36.66 -18.43
CA TYR A 308 -5.05 -37.97 -18.24
C TYR A 308 -5.99 -39.09 -17.79
N ALA A 309 -7.32 -38.84 -17.76
CA ALA A 309 -8.31 -39.88 -17.51
C ALA A 309 -8.31 -41.04 -18.55
N MET A 310 -7.41 -41.02 -19.54
CA MET A 310 -7.28 -42.04 -20.57
C MET A 310 -5.80 -42.42 -20.76
N ALA A 311 -5.28 -43.33 -19.94
CA ALA A 311 -3.98 -43.95 -20.16
C ALA A 311 -4.18 -45.31 -20.87
N LEU A 312 -3.32 -45.59 -21.85
CA LEU A 312 -3.36 -46.82 -22.64
C LEU A 312 -2.55 -47.92 -21.93
N GLU A 313 -3.19 -49.05 -21.62
CA GLU A 313 -2.50 -50.28 -21.24
C GLU A 313 -2.67 -51.30 -22.39
N ALA A 314 -1.56 -51.67 -23.01
CA ALA A 314 -1.52 -52.73 -24.03
C ALA A 314 -1.01 -54.02 -23.37
N GLU A 315 -1.83 -55.08 -23.40
CA GLU A 315 -1.40 -56.43 -23.00
C GLU A 315 -0.51 -57.01 -24.12
N LEU A 316 0.79 -57.07 -23.88
CA LEU A 316 1.73 -57.78 -24.75
C LEU A 316 1.68 -59.29 -24.45
N PRO A 317 1.63 -60.18 -25.45
CA PRO A 317 1.66 -61.64 -25.25
C PRO A 317 2.91 -62.08 -24.48
N GLN A 318 2.78 -63.05 -23.57
CA GLN A 318 3.86 -63.45 -22.64
C GLN A 318 5.19 -63.81 -23.31
N ASP A 319 5.17 -64.38 -24.53
CA ASP A 319 6.39 -64.73 -25.28
C ASP A 319 7.25 -63.51 -25.69
N THR A 320 6.69 -62.31 -25.69
CA THR A 320 7.40 -61.08 -26.08
C THR A 320 8.13 -60.40 -24.92
N THR A 321 7.77 -60.70 -23.68
CA THR A 321 8.41 -60.12 -22.49
C THR A 321 9.83 -60.64 -22.27
N GLN A 322 10.11 -61.87 -22.69
CA GLN A 322 11.47 -62.44 -22.69
C GLN A 322 12.39 -61.83 -23.76
N ALA A 323 11.84 -61.32 -24.87
CA ALA A 323 12.62 -60.66 -25.92
C ALA A 323 13.01 -59.20 -25.56
N LEU A 324 12.26 -58.54 -24.68
CA LEU A 324 12.51 -57.16 -24.25
C LEU A 324 13.61 -57.03 -23.19
N GLY A 325 13.96 -58.12 -22.49
CA GLY A 325 14.93 -58.13 -21.40
C GLY A 325 16.39 -58.27 -21.81
N VAL A 326 16.68 -58.50 -23.09
CA VAL A 326 18.06 -58.69 -23.57
C VAL A 326 18.24 -57.84 -24.81
N GLY A 327 19.02 -56.77 -24.69
CA GLY A 327 19.34 -55.88 -25.80
C GLY A 327 19.97 -56.67 -26.94
N TYR A 328 19.25 -56.82 -28.04
CA TYR A 328 19.77 -57.47 -29.24
C TYR A 328 19.71 -56.55 -30.45
N ALA A 329 20.87 -56.48 -31.09
CA ALA A 329 21.14 -55.81 -32.34
C ALA A 329 20.31 -56.42 -33.48
N ALA A 330 20.11 -55.60 -34.51
CA ALA A 330 19.49 -55.94 -35.78
C ALA A 330 20.15 -57.17 -36.42
N ASP A 331 19.56 -58.34 -36.20
CA ASP A 331 19.74 -59.52 -37.01
C ASP A 331 18.35 -59.93 -37.50
N GLY A 332 18.21 -60.21 -38.80
CA GLY A 332 16.95 -60.30 -39.56
C GLY A 332 16.00 -61.45 -39.17
N ASN A 333 15.73 -61.63 -37.88
CA ASN A 333 14.84 -62.63 -37.32
C ASN A 333 13.37 -62.23 -37.54
N ALA A 334 12.52 -63.20 -37.87
CA ALA A 334 11.11 -62.96 -38.24
C ALA A 334 10.29 -62.33 -37.10
N THR A 335 10.66 -62.58 -35.84
CA THR A 335 10.08 -61.96 -34.65
C THR A 335 10.42 -60.47 -34.52
N THR A 336 11.62 -60.05 -34.93
CA THR A 336 12.03 -58.65 -34.92
C THR A 336 11.32 -57.85 -36.02
N GLN A 337 11.12 -58.45 -37.20
CA GLN A 337 10.32 -57.81 -38.27
C GLN A 337 8.84 -57.72 -37.91
N TRP A 338 8.23 -58.79 -37.38
CA TRP A 338 6.85 -58.74 -36.89
C TRP A 338 6.65 -57.67 -35.81
N MET A 339 7.63 -57.48 -34.91
CA MET A 339 7.58 -56.44 -33.89
C MET A 339 7.64 -55.03 -34.49
N LEU A 340 8.53 -54.81 -35.48
CA LEU A 340 8.61 -53.53 -36.20
C LEU A 340 7.33 -53.25 -36.99
N ASP A 341 6.75 -54.26 -37.62
CA ASP A 341 5.48 -54.16 -38.36
C ASP A 341 4.29 -53.90 -37.42
N TYR A 342 4.26 -54.54 -36.25
CA TYR A 342 3.24 -54.29 -35.23
C TYR A 342 3.34 -52.86 -34.66
N LEU A 343 4.56 -52.40 -34.35
CA LEU A 343 4.79 -51.02 -33.89
C LEU A 343 4.44 -50.00 -34.97
N ALA A 344 4.73 -50.28 -36.24
CA ALA A 344 4.35 -49.45 -37.37
C ALA A 344 2.83 -49.38 -37.54
N ALA A 345 2.12 -50.52 -37.44
CA ALA A 345 0.66 -50.58 -37.52
C ALA A 345 -0.02 -49.83 -36.36
N VAL A 346 0.53 -49.92 -35.14
CA VAL A 346 0.05 -49.13 -33.98
C VAL A 346 0.29 -47.64 -34.21
N GLN A 347 1.45 -47.26 -34.76
CA GLN A 347 1.78 -45.86 -35.05
C GLN A 347 0.89 -45.28 -36.16
N GLU A 348 0.56 -46.08 -37.18
CA GLU A 348 -0.35 -45.70 -38.27
C GLU A 348 -1.80 -45.55 -37.79
N TYR A 349 -2.28 -46.49 -36.97
CA TYR A 349 -3.61 -46.44 -36.35
C TYR A 349 -3.76 -45.27 -35.37
N SER A 350 -2.75 -45.04 -34.52
CA SER A 350 -2.69 -43.89 -33.61
C SER A 350 -2.54 -42.56 -34.37
N GLY A 351 -1.83 -42.56 -35.50
CA GLY A 351 -1.68 -41.42 -36.39
C GLY A 351 -2.99 -41.00 -37.08
N GLY A 352 -3.87 -41.95 -37.39
CA GLY A 352 -5.21 -41.70 -37.95
C GLY A 352 -6.23 -41.14 -36.95
N ALA A 353 -5.99 -41.29 -35.65
CA ALA A 353 -6.90 -40.91 -34.57
C ALA A 353 -6.78 -39.44 -34.11
N LYS A 354 -5.97 -38.62 -34.78
CA LYS A 354 -5.61 -37.24 -34.39
C LYS A 354 -6.78 -36.23 -34.27
N ASN A 355 -8.03 -36.61 -34.57
CA ASN A 355 -9.14 -35.66 -34.73
C ASN A 355 -10.32 -35.85 -33.76
N LEU A 356 -10.29 -36.77 -32.81
CA LEU A 356 -11.36 -36.90 -31.80
C LEU A 356 -11.06 -36.03 -30.57
N HIS A 357 -11.56 -34.80 -30.63
CA HIS A 357 -11.55 -33.86 -29.50
C HIS A 357 -12.97 -33.66 -29.01
N VAL A 358 -13.20 -33.87 -27.72
CA VAL A 358 -14.43 -33.42 -27.05
C VAL A 358 -14.00 -32.35 -26.06
N ASP A 359 -14.45 -31.12 -26.28
CA ASP A 359 -14.18 -29.96 -25.41
C ASP A 359 -12.68 -29.69 -25.14
N GLY A 360 -11.83 -29.88 -26.17
CA GLY A 360 -10.37 -29.66 -26.08
C GLY A 360 -9.59 -30.80 -25.43
N VAL A 361 -10.25 -31.88 -25.01
CA VAL A 361 -9.64 -33.10 -24.49
C VAL A 361 -9.52 -34.14 -25.61
N GLN A 362 -8.30 -34.63 -25.83
CA GLN A 362 -8.01 -35.66 -26.83
C GLN A 362 -8.48 -37.03 -26.35
N ILE A 363 -9.39 -37.67 -27.09
CA ILE A 363 -9.81 -39.06 -26.85
C ILE A 363 -8.95 -39.97 -27.73
N PRO A 364 -8.03 -40.78 -27.18
CA PRO A 364 -7.26 -41.72 -27.99
C PRO A 364 -8.16 -42.85 -28.51
N MET A 365 -8.20 -43.04 -29.84
CA MET A 365 -8.83 -44.22 -30.45
C MET A 365 -7.97 -45.46 -30.13
N LEU A 366 -8.59 -46.49 -29.56
CA LEU A 366 -7.90 -47.68 -29.06
C LEU A 366 -7.63 -48.69 -30.19
N PRO A 367 -6.38 -49.20 -30.33
CA PRO A 367 -6.11 -50.36 -31.16
C PRO A 367 -6.94 -51.59 -30.70
N PRO A 368 -7.43 -52.45 -31.60
CA PRO A 368 -8.20 -53.64 -31.24
C PRO A 368 -7.47 -54.52 -30.21
N GLY A 369 -8.12 -54.83 -29.09
CA GLY A 369 -7.55 -55.64 -27.99
C GLY A 369 -6.92 -54.85 -26.83
N SER A 370 -6.82 -53.51 -26.92
CA SER A 370 -6.42 -52.66 -25.80
C SER A 370 -7.61 -52.28 -24.90
N LYS A 371 -7.37 -52.16 -23.59
CA LYS A 371 -8.38 -51.73 -22.61
C LYS A 371 -8.10 -50.30 -22.17
N LEU A 372 -9.18 -49.53 -21.99
CA LEU A 372 -9.07 -48.19 -21.40
C LEU A 372 -8.85 -48.32 -19.89
N SER A 373 -7.64 -48.01 -19.43
CA SER A 373 -7.35 -47.88 -18.01
C SER A 373 -7.55 -46.42 -17.61
N VAL A 374 -8.68 -46.13 -16.97
CA VAL A 374 -8.91 -44.81 -16.37
C VAL A 374 -8.04 -44.75 -15.12
N GLN A 375 -6.80 -44.30 -15.29
CA GLN A 375 -5.92 -43.96 -14.18
C GLN A 375 -6.53 -42.71 -13.54
N ASN A 376 -7.37 -42.91 -12.52
CA ASN A 376 -7.90 -41.83 -11.71
C ASN A 376 -6.71 -41.27 -10.91
N THR A 377 -5.99 -40.32 -11.52
CA THR A 377 -4.93 -39.58 -10.83
C THR A 377 -5.61 -38.90 -9.66
N GLY A 378 -5.49 -39.48 -8.46
CA GLY A 378 -6.21 -39.05 -7.28
C GLY A 378 -5.99 -37.56 -7.03
N ALA A 379 -6.93 -36.74 -7.49
CA ALA A 379 -6.94 -35.30 -7.31
C ALA A 379 -7.42 -34.93 -5.90
N THR A 380 -7.09 -35.76 -4.90
CA THR A 380 -7.34 -35.50 -3.49
C THR A 380 -6.01 -35.16 -2.84
N GLY A 381 -5.49 -33.98 -3.19
CA GLY A 381 -4.57 -33.27 -2.29
C GLY A 381 -5.33 -32.82 -1.03
N PRO A 382 -4.63 -32.62 0.10
CA PRO A 382 -5.24 -32.12 1.34
C PRO A 382 -5.89 -30.75 1.08
N ASN A 383 -7.19 -30.61 1.37
CA ASN A 383 -8.01 -29.39 1.35
C ASN A 383 -7.35 -28.14 0.70
N ASP A 384 -7.20 -28.13 -0.63
CA ASP A 384 -6.47 -27.07 -1.34
C ASP A 384 -7.03 -25.66 -1.04
N ALA A 385 -8.34 -25.55 -0.78
CA ALA A 385 -9.00 -24.31 -0.39
C ALA A 385 -8.60 -23.82 1.02
N GLU A 386 -8.43 -24.73 1.98
CA GLU A 386 -8.03 -24.39 3.34
C GLU A 386 -6.57 -23.90 3.38
N TYR A 387 -5.72 -24.55 2.59
CA TYR A 387 -4.35 -24.10 2.39
C TYR A 387 -4.28 -22.74 1.69
N GLU A 388 -5.07 -22.51 0.63
CA GLU A 388 -5.14 -21.20 -0.02
C GLU A 388 -5.59 -20.10 0.95
N ILE A 389 -6.64 -20.36 1.74
CA ILE A 389 -7.10 -19.44 2.78
C ILE A 389 -5.98 -19.15 3.79
N SER A 390 -5.18 -20.13 4.18
CA SER A 390 -4.05 -19.92 5.09
C SER A 390 -3.00 -18.96 4.53
N LEU A 391 -2.70 -19.03 3.23
CA LEU A 391 -1.78 -18.12 2.55
C LEU A 391 -2.35 -16.69 2.44
N LEU A 392 -3.65 -16.59 2.14
CA LEU A 392 -4.36 -15.32 2.07
C LEU A 392 -4.41 -14.62 3.43
N ARG A 393 -4.44 -15.36 4.56
CA ARG A 393 -4.37 -14.78 5.91
C ARG A 393 -3.06 -14.04 6.17
N TYR A 394 -1.92 -14.58 5.76
CA TYR A 394 -0.62 -13.88 5.90
C TYR A 394 -0.61 -12.57 5.10
N SER A 395 -1.19 -12.61 3.89
CA SER A 395 -1.31 -11.43 3.03
C SER A 395 -2.24 -10.37 3.62
N ALA A 396 -3.40 -10.77 4.14
CA ALA A 396 -4.37 -9.90 4.77
C ALA A 396 -3.81 -9.24 6.05
N ALA A 397 -3.07 -10.01 6.86
CA ALA A 397 -2.43 -9.52 8.07
C ALA A 397 -1.41 -8.41 7.79
N ALA A 398 -0.58 -8.57 6.75
CA ALA A 398 0.38 -7.54 6.35
C ALA A 398 -0.30 -6.25 5.88
N LEU A 399 -1.44 -6.36 5.20
CA LEU A 399 -2.20 -5.19 4.73
C LEU A 399 -3.07 -4.56 5.80
N GLY A 400 -3.23 -5.18 6.98
CA GLY A 400 -4.10 -4.70 8.05
C GLY A 400 -5.59 -4.82 7.71
N LEU A 401 -5.95 -5.79 6.87
CA LEU A 401 -7.34 -6.11 6.51
C LEU A 401 -7.77 -7.42 7.19
N PRO A 402 -9.03 -7.52 7.64
CA PRO A 402 -9.59 -8.80 8.02
C PRO A 402 -9.74 -9.69 6.77
N LEU A 403 -9.63 -11.00 6.95
CA LEU A 403 -9.64 -11.96 5.84
C LEU A 403 -10.92 -11.81 5.01
N GLU A 404 -12.05 -11.70 5.68
CA GLU A 404 -13.39 -11.63 5.08
C GLU A 404 -13.51 -10.44 4.12
N GLU A 405 -12.94 -9.30 4.49
CA GLU A 405 -12.92 -8.11 3.65
C GLU A 405 -11.88 -8.23 2.53
N PHE A 406 -10.73 -8.86 2.79
CA PHE A 406 -9.68 -9.03 1.81
C PHE A 406 -10.10 -9.93 0.63
N ILE A 407 -10.89 -10.96 0.89
CA ILE A 407 -11.39 -11.89 -0.14
C ILE A 407 -12.85 -11.63 -0.54
N HIS A 408 -13.54 -10.72 0.15
CA HIS A 408 -14.97 -10.45 0.03
C HIS A 408 -15.87 -11.68 0.20
N ASP A 409 -15.55 -12.54 1.18
CA ASP A 409 -16.32 -13.74 1.53
C ASP A 409 -16.69 -13.75 3.01
N PHE A 410 -17.98 -13.70 3.29
CA PHE A 410 -18.55 -13.66 4.64
C PHE A 410 -19.28 -14.95 5.03
N ARG A 411 -19.22 -16.01 4.21
CA ARG A 411 -20.01 -17.25 4.41
C ARG A 411 -19.69 -17.98 5.71
N GLN A 412 -18.44 -17.91 6.19
CA GLN A 412 -17.98 -18.63 7.38
C GLN A 412 -17.93 -17.77 8.65
N THR A 413 -18.54 -16.59 8.64
CA THR A 413 -18.52 -15.64 9.76
C THR A 413 -19.90 -15.34 10.31
N ASN A 414 -19.98 -15.11 11.63
CA ASN A 414 -21.21 -14.69 12.29
C ASN A 414 -21.25 -13.15 12.45
N TYR A 415 -22.43 -12.62 12.76
CA TYR A 415 -22.63 -11.16 12.90
C TYR A 415 -21.64 -10.51 13.88
N SER A 416 -21.40 -11.15 15.04
CA SER A 416 -20.52 -10.62 16.09
C SER A 416 -19.06 -10.61 15.65
N SER A 417 -18.58 -11.63 14.94
CA SER A 417 -17.21 -11.72 14.45
C SER A 417 -16.95 -10.70 13.34
N VAL A 418 -17.88 -10.53 12.39
CA VAL A 418 -17.77 -9.51 11.34
C VAL A 418 -17.73 -8.11 11.94
N ARG A 419 -18.61 -7.82 12.91
CA ARG A 419 -18.62 -6.52 13.61
C ARG A 419 -17.31 -6.24 14.33
N ALA A 420 -16.74 -7.23 15.01
CA ALA A 420 -15.45 -7.08 15.68
C ALA A 420 -14.30 -6.87 14.68
N ALA A 421 -14.29 -7.63 13.58
CA ALA A 421 -13.30 -7.53 12.51
C ALA A 421 -13.32 -6.16 11.81
N LEU A 422 -14.50 -5.70 11.39
CA LEU A 422 -14.69 -4.38 10.78
C LEU A 422 -14.38 -3.24 11.77
N GLY A 423 -14.67 -3.43 13.07
CA GLY A 423 -14.28 -2.48 14.11
C GLY A 423 -12.77 -2.33 14.23
N ARG A 424 -12.00 -3.42 14.17
CA ARG A 424 -10.52 -3.39 14.17
C ARG A 424 -9.97 -2.79 12.87
N MET A 425 -10.55 -3.15 11.73
CA MET A 425 -10.21 -2.55 10.44
C MET A 425 -10.40 -1.03 10.48
N TRP A 426 -11.54 -0.56 10.98
CA TRP A 426 -11.83 0.87 11.09
C TRP A 426 -10.75 1.64 11.86
N VAL A 427 -10.30 1.10 13.00
CA VAL A 427 -9.20 1.71 13.78
C VAL A 427 -7.92 1.80 12.95
N SER A 428 -7.55 0.72 12.25
CA SER A 428 -6.38 0.69 11.35
C SER A 428 -6.50 1.76 10.24
N MET A 429 -7.68 1.88 9.62
CA MET A 429 -7.93 2.88 8.59
C MET A 429 -7.89 4.31 9.13
N GLN A 430 -8.36 4.57 10.35
CA GLN A 430 -8.25 5.90 10.97
C GLN A 430 -6.80 6.30 11.27
N VAL A 431 -5.95 5.35 11.69
CA VAL A 431 -4.51 5.61 11.86
C VAL A 431 -3.89 6.01 10.52
N ARG A 432 -4.17 5.25 9.46
CA ARG A 432 -3.66 5.56 8.10
C ARG A 432 -4.22 6.87 7.54
N LYS A 433 -5.50 7.16 7.81
CA LYS A 433 -6.11 8.45 7.49
C LYS A 433 -5.30 9.59 8.09
N ARG A 434 -4.99 9.52 9.38
CA ARG A 434 -4.17 10.53 10.08
C ARG A 434 -2.75 10.62 9.53
N MET A 435 -2.12 9.48 9.29
CA MET A 435 -0.72 9.39 8.87
C MET A 435 -0.48 9.77 7.41
N VAL A 436 -1.48 9.65 6.53
CA VAL A 436 -1.32 9.87 5.09
C VAL A 436 -2.31 10.91 4.59
N ALA A 437 -3.60 10.58 4.58
CA ALA A 437 -4.63 11.40 3.93
C ALA A 437 -4.73 12.81 4.54
N GLU A 438 -4.76 12.92 5.86
CA GLU A 438 -4.82 14.20 6.55
C GLU A 438 -3.52 15.01 6.40
N ARG A 439 -2.35 14.36 6.33
CA ARG A 439 -1.09 15.09 6.09
C ARG A 439 -1.03 15.70 4.69
N ILE A 440 -1.52 14.98 3.67
CA ILE A 440 -1.66 15.52 2.31
C ILE A 440 -2.62 16.71 2.32
N ALA A 441 -3.80 16.51 2.90
CA ALA A 441 -4.85 17.52 2.89
C ALA A 441 -4.48 18.76 3.72
N ASN A 442 -3.86 18.59 4.89
CA ASN A 442 -3.33 19.68 5.73
C ASN A 442 -2.26 20.50 4.99
N PHE A 443 -1.34 19.84 4.27
CA PHE A 443 -0.34 20.53 3.46
C PHE A 443 -1.01 21.40 2.39
N ILE A 444 -2.00 20.87 1.70
CA ILE A 444 -2.75 21.60 0.67
C ILE A 444 -3.53 22.77 1.27
N TYR A 445 -4.29 22.50 2.33
CA TYR A 445 -5.14 23.47 3.02
C TYR A 445 -4.32 24.63 3.60
N ARG A 446 -3.24 24.36 4.35
CA ARG A 446 -2.40 25.40 4.96
C ARG A 446 -1.83 26.35 3.91
N LEU A 447 -1.35 25.81 2.80
CA LEU A 447 -0.72 26.60 1.74
C LEU A 447 -1.72 27.40 0.90
N TRP A 448 -2.93 26.86 0.73
CA TRP A 448 -4.06 27.60 0.16
C TRP A 448 -4.50 28.73 1.11
N LEU A 449 -4.63 28.44 2.41
CA LEU A 449 -5.05 29.39 3.43
C LEU A 449 -4.07 30.57 3.54
N GLU A 450 -2.77 30.29 3.56
CA GLU A 450 -1.73 31.33 3.51
C GLU A 450 -1.95 32.29 2.33
N GLU A 451 -2.25 31.76 1.13
CA GLU A 451 -2.51 32.60 -0.04
C GLU A 451 -3.81 33.40 0.10
N ALA A 452 -4.90 32.77 0.56
CA ALA A 452 -6.19 33.45 0.75
C ALA A 452 -6.09 34.60 1.77
N ILE A 453 -5.34 34.39 2.85
CA ILE A 453 -5.02 35.42 3.86
C ILE A 453 -4.20 36.56 3.22
N ASN A 454 -3.11 36.23 2.52
CA ASN A 454 -2.24 37.24 1.89
C ASN A 454 -2.95 38.08 0.82
N ARG A 455 -4.00 37.54 0.19
CA ARG A 455 -4.82 38.26 -0.78
C ARG A 455 -5.91 39.12 -0.15
N ASN A 456 -6.06 39.08 1.17
CA ASN A 456 -7.07 39.83 1.92
C ASN A 456 -8.52 39.51 1.45
N GLU A 457 -8.76 38.24 1.10
CA GLU A 457 -10.07 37.76 0.63
C GLU A 457 -10.97 37.27 1.78
N ILE A 458 -10.43 37.13 3.00
CA ILE A 458 -11.12 36.55 4.16
C ILE A 458 -11.73 37.65 5.04
N GLU A 459 -13.06 37.73 5.10
CA GLU A 459 -13.79 38.81 5.78
C GLU A 459 -13.74 38.69 7.28
N SER A 460 -13.79 37.46 7.79
CA SER A 460 -13.59 37.18 9.22
C SER A 460 -12.22 37.67 9.72
N LEU A 461 -11.23 37.88 8.84
CA LEU A 461 -9.91 38.42 9.17
C LEU A 461 -9.75 39.94 8.98
N LYS A 462 -10.80 40.65 8.54
CA LYS A 462 -10.77 42.13 8.42
C LYS A 462 -11.06 42.87 9.73
N ARG A 463 -11.14 42.15 10.85
CA ARG A 463 -11.34 42.71 12.18
C ARG A 463 -10.12 43.53 12.62
N ARG A 464 -10.29 44.40 13.62
CA ARG A 464 -9.17 45.15 14.20
C ARG A 464 -8.27 44.20 15.01
N ASN A 465 -6.95 44.41 14.96
CA ASN A 465 -5.94 43.66 15.72
C ASN A 465 -5.91 42.15 15.43
N VAL A 466 -6.04 41.75 14.17
CA VAL A 466 -5.86 40.35 13.76
C VAL A 466 -4.38 39.96 13.85
N PRO A 467 -4.03 38.86 14.55
CA PRO A 467 -2.67 38.36 14.62
C PRO A 467 -2.10 38.02 13.24
N SER A 468 -0.80 38.27 13.05
CA SER A 468 -0.12 37.91 11.81
C SER A 468 -0.05 36.39 11.65
N PHE A 469 -0.28 35.88 10.44
CA PHE A 469 -0.20 34.46 10.14
C PHE A 469 1.19 33.86 10.39
N TYR A 470 2.26 34.64 10.17
CA TYR A 470 3.65 34.16 10.20
C TYR A 470 4.30 34.23 11.58
N GLU A 471 3.57 34.67 12.61
CA GLU A 471 4.11 34.85 13.95
C GLU A 471 3.80 33.67 14.86
N GLY A 472 4.81 33.17 15.59
CA GLY A 472 4.64 32.14 16.62
C GLY A 472 3.91 30.90 16.11
N LEU A 473 2.86 30.49 16.83
CA LEU A 473 1.99 29.35 16.51
C LEU A 473 0.75 29.76 15.71
N ASN A 474 0.69 30.98 15.17
CA ASN A 474 -0.52 31.50 14.54
C ASN A 474 -0.85 30.73 13.26
N ALA A 475 0.15 30.33 12.48
CA ALA A 475 -0.07 29.52 11.28
C ALA A 475 -0.75 28.19 11.64
N GLU A 476 -0.30 27.52 12.70
CA GLU A 476 -0.90 26.30 13.24
C GLU A 476 -2.30 26.55 13.81
N ALA A 477 -2.50 27.67 14.51
CA ALA A 477 -3.79 28.03 15.08
C ALA A 477 -4.85 28.36 14.02
N TYR A 478 -4.50 29.07 12.94
CA TYR A 478 -5.41 29.35 11.82
C TYR A 478 -5.69 28.11 10.97
N SER A 479 -4.67 27.26 10.77
CA SER A 479 -4.75 26.07 9.92
C SER A 479 -5.24 24.81 10.66
N ALA A 480 -5.54 24.91 11.95
CA ALA A 480 -6.07 23.80 12.72
C ALA A 480 -7.41 23.33 12.13
N CYS A 481 -7.49 22.02 11.87
CA CYS A 481 -8.66 21.41 11.24
C CYS A 481 -8.73 19.90 11.49
N GLU A 482 -9.92 19.37 11.25
CA GLU A 482 -10.17 17.94 11.09
C GLU A 482 -10.64 17.66 9.67
N TRP A 483 -10.57 16.40 9.26
CA TRP A 483 -11.05 15.96 7.95
C TRP A 483 -12.13 14.92 8.11
N ILE A 484 -13.23 15.09 7.40
CA ILE A 484 -14.30 14.10 7.33
C ILE A 484 -14.04 13.26 6.07
N GLY A 485 -13.74 11.98 6.30
CA GLY A 485 -13.53 10.99 5.23
C GLY A 485 -14.73 10.05 5.10
N SER A 486 -14.44 8.80 4.75
CA SER A 486 -15.47 7.76 4.65
C SER A 486 -16.14 7.50 6.01
N GLY A 487 -17.44 7.20 5.99
CA GLY A 487 -18.14 6.69 7.17
C GLY A 487 -17.80 5.21 7.43
N ARG A 488 -17.95 4.77 8.68
CA ARG A 488 -17.72 3.36 9.08
C ARG A 488 -18.71 2.38 8.45
N GLY A 489 -19.88 2.88 8.03
CA GLY A 489 -21.02 2.03 7.71
C GLY A 489 -21.65 1.41 8.95
N THR A 490 -22.79 0.75 8.77
CA THR A 490 -23.59 0.15 9.85
C THR A 490 -24.05 -1.24 9.43
N ILE A 491 -23.96 -2.21 10.35
CA ILE A 491 -24.39 -3.59 10.06
C ILE A 491 -25.84 -3.81 10.51
N ASP A 492 -26.20 -3.32 11.70
CA ASP A 492 -27.58 -3.29 12.23
C ASP A 492 -27.98 -1.83 12.46
N PRO A 493 -28.61 -1.17 11.47
CA PRO A 493 -28.91 0.25 11.55
C PRO A 493 -29.77 0.61 12.76
N LEU A 494 -30.71 -0.26 13.17
CA LEU A 494 -31.64 0.03 14.26
C LEU A 494 -30.91 0.04 15.61
N LYS A 495 -30.19 -1.05 15.94
CA LYS A 495 -29.48 -1.15 17.23
C LYS A 495 -28.37 -0.11 17.36
N GLU A 496 -27.64 0.16 16.28
CA GLU A 496 -26.61 1.19 16.29
C GLU A 496 -27.20 2.59 16.45
N THR A 497 -28.33 2.90 15.80
CA THR A 497 -28.99 4.20 15.98
C THR A 497 -29.52 4.38 17.40
N GLN A 498 -30.08 3.33 18.00
CA GLN A 498 -30.51 3.38 19.40
C GLN A 498 -29.33 3.62 20.35
N ALA A 499 -28.19 2.96 20.10
CA ALA A 499 -26.96 3.19 20.85
C ALA A 499 -26.44 4.64 20.68
N ASP A 500 -26.48 5.18 19.47
CA ASP A 500 -26.08 6.56 19.18
C ASP A 500 -27.00 7.59 19.86
N ILE A 501 -28.31 7.36 19.88
CA ILE A 501 -29.27 8.19 20.61
C ILE A 501 -29.01 8.15 22.12
N LEU A 502 -28.69 6.98 22.66
CA LEU A 502 -28.35 6.83 24.07
C LEU A 502 -27.03 7.57 24.39
N ALA A 503 -26.02 7.46 23.53
CA ALA A 503 -24.75 8.17 23.67
C ALA A 503 -24.92 9.70 23.64
N LEU A 504 -25.78 10.21 22.74
CA LEU A 504 -26.15 11.64 22.69
C LEU A 504 -26.83 12.09 23.98
N LYS A 505 -27.82 11.33 24.46
CA LYS A 505 -28.54 11.65 25.70
C LYS A 505 -27.64 11.57 26.93
N ALA A 506 -26.66 10.66 26.92
CA ALA A 506 -25.68 10.51 27.98
C ALA A 506 -24.54 11.56 27.91
N GLY A 507 -24.44 12.35 26.84
CA GLY A 507 -23.37 13.35 26.66
C GLY A 507 -22.00 12.77 26.34
N ILE A 508 -21.94 11.54 25.81
CA ILE A 508 -20.68 10.85 25.46
C ILE A 508 -20.21 11.23 24.05
N GLU A 509 -21.14 11.45 23.13
CA GLU A 509 -20.86 11.83 21.74
C GLU A 509 -21.62 13.09 21.33
N THR A 510 -21.16 13.75 20.26
CA THR A 510 -21.83 14.90 19.64
C THR A 510 -22.53 14.49 18.33
N LYS A 511 -23.51 15.29 17.89
CA LYS A 511 -24.21 15.07 16.61
C LYS A 511 -23.23 15.06 15.43
N GLU A 512 -22.25 15.95 15.46
CA GLU A 512 -21.19 16.05 14.46
C GLU A 512 -20.35 14.78 14.38
N ALA A 513 -19.88 14.26 15.52
CA ALA A 513 -19.10 13.03 15.57
C ALA A 513 -19.90 11.83 15.03
N ILE A 514 -21.18 11.70 15.39
CA ILE A 514 -22.04 10.59 14.95
C ILE A 514 -22.29 10.66 13.44
N ILE A 515 -22.64 11.83 12.91
CA ILE A 515 -22.95 11.99 11.48
C ILE A 515 -21.69 11.73 10.65
N ALA A 516 -20.56 12.32 11.03
CA ALA A 516 -19.27 12.09 10.37
C ALA A 516 -18.91 10.60 10.41
N ARG A 517 -19.05 9.93 11.56
CA ARG A 517 -18.75 8.50 11.72
C ARG A 517 -19.67 7.60 10.89
N ARG A 518 -20.97 7.92 10.76
CA ARG A 518 -21.93 7.03 10.08
C ARG A 518 -21.93 7.21 8.57
N SER A 519 -22.10 8.44 8.11
CA SER A 519 -22.30 8.75 6.69
C SER A 519 -21.11 9.45 6.04
N GLY A 520 -20.11 9.87 6.82
CA GLY A 520 -19.05 10.74 6.30
C GLY A 520 -19.58 12.12 5.89
N ALA A 521 -20.73 12.55 6.43
CA ALA A 521 -21.31 13.86 6.15
C ALA A 521 -20.92 14.89 7.21
N ASP A 522 -20.92 16.17 6.82
CA ASP A 522 -20.81 17.28 7.76
C ASP A 522 -22.17 17.58 8.42
N TYR A 523 -22.16 17.82 9.73
CA TYR A 523 -23.35 18.12 10.52
C TYR A 523 -24.01 19.43 10.09
N ARG A 524 -23.26 20.50 9.85
CA ARG A 524 -23.87 21.80 9.50
C ARG A 524 -24.59 21.69 8.16
N ARG A 525 -24.00 21.03 7.18
CA ARG A 525 -24.65 20.75 5.89
C ARG A 525 -25.93 19.93 6.06
N VAL A 526 -25.91 18.87 6.86
CA VAL A 526 -27.09 18.05 7.14
C VAL A 526 -28.16 18.86 7.87
N ALA A 527 -27.80 19.66 8.88
CA ALA A 527 -28.73 20.49 9.62
C ALA A 527 -29.40 21.56 8.74
N ARG A 528 -28.63 22.24 7.88
CA ARG A 528 -29.17 23.21 6.90
C ARG A 528 -30.07 22.54 5.86
N GLN A 529 -29.78 21.30 5.48
CA GLN A 529 -30.61 20.53 4.56
C GLN A 529 -31.94 20.13 5.21
N ILE A 530 -31.91 19.57 6.43
CA ILE A 530 -33.11 19.24 7.21
C ILE A 530 -33.98 20.49 7.44
N ALA A 531 -33.37 21.64 7.75
CA ALA A 531 -34.10 22.89 7.93
C ALA A 531 -34.79 23.37 6.64
N ARG A 532 -34.21 23.10 5.46
CA ARG A 532 -34.82 23.40 4.17
C ARG A 532 -35.95 22.43 3.83
N GLU A 533 -35.73 21.14 4.07
CA GLU A 533 -36.75 20.09 3.88
C GLU A 533 -37.98 20.36 4.74
N ARG A 534 -37.82 20.67 6.03
CA ARG A 534 -38.94 21.03 6.90
C ARG A 534 -39.76 22.22 6.40
N LYS A 535 -39.09 23.24 5.84
CA LYS A 535 -39.78 24.40 5.24
C LYS A 535 -40.55 24.01 3.98
N LEU A 536 -40.01 23.10 3.17
CA LEU A 536 -40.67 22.58 1.97
C LEU A 536 -41.85 21.67 2.33
N ASP A 537 -41.69 20.78 3.30
CA ASP A 537 -42.77 19.90 3.76
C ASP A 537 -43.93 20.72 4.35
N ALA A 538 -43.62 21.75 5.13
CA ALA A 538 -44.63 22.69 5.62
C ALA A 538 -45.33 23.44 4.48
N TYR A 539 -44.62 23.75 3.39
CA TYR A 539 -45.19 24.42 2.22
C TYR A 539 -46.10 23.49 1.40
N PHE A 540 -45.75 22.20 1.29
CA PHE A 540 -46.53 21.20 0.56
C PHE A 540 -47.55 20.44 1.43
N GLU A 541 -47.69 20.81 2.71
CA GLU A 541 -48.55 20.13 3.69
C GLU A 541 -48.23 18.63 3.84
N ASN A 542 -46.97 18.25 3.61
CA ASN A 542 -46.52 16.88 3.82
C ASN A 542 -46.45 16.56 5.33
N PRO A 543 -46.87 15.36 5.76
CA PRO A 543 -46.72 14.95 7.15
C PRO A 543 -45.24 14.87 7.53
N SER A 544 -44.86 15.60 8.59
CA SER A 544 -43.48 15.63 9.07
C SER A 544 -43.06 14.29 9.68
N VAL A 545 -42.12 13.61 9.03
CA VAL A 545 -41.49 12.38 9.56
C VAL A 545 -40.62 12.68 10.79
N TYR A 546 -40.20 13.93 10.95
CA TYR A 546 -39.32 14.36 12.04
C TYR A 546 -40.02 14.60 13.37
N ASP A 547 -41.32 14.85 13.35
CA ASP A 547 -42.14 15.15 14.54
C ASP A 547 -43.01 13.95 14.96
N ALA A 548 -42.84 12.81 14.29
CA ALA A 548 -43.52 11.57 14.62
C ALA A 548 -43.00 11.00 15.96
N ASP A 549 -43.94 10.68 16.87
CA ASP A 549 -43.62 10.16 18.20
C ASP A 549 -42.92 8.79 18.11
N SER A 550 -41.79 8.63 18.80
CA SER A 550 -40.86 7.48 18.65
C SER A 550 -41.50 6.10 18.85
N LYS A 551 -42.60 6.02 19.61
CA LYS A 551 -43.39 4.79 19.83
C LYS A 551 -44.10 4.31 18.57
N ASN A 552 -44.54 5.23 17.71
CA ASN A 552 -45.22 4.87 16.46
C ASN A 552 -44.25 4.28 15.44
N VAL A 553 -42.98 4.71 15.44
CA VAL A 553 -41.95 4.24 14.52
C VAL A 553 -41.47 2.82 14.86
N GLN A 554 -41.39 2.47 16.15
CA GLN A 554 -41.11 1.10 16.58
C GLN A 554 -42.24 0.14 16.17
N ASN A 555 -43.50 0.51 16.43
CA ASN A 555 -44.65 -0.34 16.08
C ASN A 555 -44.87 -0.51 14.57
N SER A 556 -44.58 0.52 13.75
CA SER A 556 -44.69 0.41 12.29
C SER A 556 -43.67 -0.55 11.68
N LEU A 557 -42.54 -0.77 12.35
CA LEU A 557 -41.46 -1.66 11.89
C LEU A 557 -41.59 -3.08 12.45
N THR A 558 -42.17 -3.25 13.65
CA THR A 558 -42.42 -4.57 14.25
C THR A 558 -43.81 -5.15 13.92
N ALA A 559 -44.65 -4.39 13.21
CA ALA A 559 -46.06 -4.72 12.95
C ALA A 559 -46.83 -5.13 14.23
N SER A 560 -46.45 -4.58 15.38
CA SER A 560 -47.11 -4.87 16.65
C SER A 560 -48.30 -3.90 16.82
N PRO A 561 -49.54 -4.40 17.03
CA PRO A 561 -50.70 -3.55 17.26
C PRO A 561 -50.50 -2.63 18.46
N ARG A 562 -51.09 -1.45 18.39
CA ARG A 562 -51.08 -0.48 19.49
C ARG A 562 -51.99 -0.99 20.60
N ASP A 563 -51.43 -1.56 21.66
CA ASP A 563 -52.17 -1.81 22.90
C ASP A 563 -52.53 -0.45 23.52
N GLY A 564 -53.81 -0.10 23.47
CA GLY A 564 -54.39 1.02 24.21
C GLY A 564 -54.99 2.13 23.34
N ALA A 565 -56.14 1.84 22.75
CA ALA A 565 -57.24 2.81 22.70
C ALA A 565 -58.33 2.29 23.64
N ALA A 566 -58.35 2.79 24.87
CA ALA A 566 -59.54 2.76 25.70
C ALA A 566 -60.17 4.15 25.66
N ALA A 567 -61.47 4.16 25.37
CA ALA A 567 -62.36 5.32 25.36
C ALA A 567 -62.44 6.02 26.72
#